data_AF-A0A1Y4U9D1-F1
#
_entry.id   AF-A0A1Y4U9D1-F1
#
_cell.length_a   1.000
_cell.length_b   1.000
_cell.length_c   1.000
_cell.angle_alpha   90.00
_cell.angle_beta   90.00
_cell.angle_gamma   90.00
#
_symmetry.space_group_name_H-M   'P 1'
#
loop_
_entity.id
_entity.type
_entity.pdbx_description
1 polymer ?
#
loop_
_entity_poly.entity_id
_entity_poly.type
_entity_poly.pdbx_seq_one_letter_code
_entity_poly.pdbx_strand_id
1 'polypeptide(L)'
;MATTTLFAQEAKPKVEPKTPPTAEQLAERQTERMTQRLNLTDAQAKQVYQLNLDQIKQMQAMREKMRQARMAQADKMKSILSTEQFMQWAQMQGPCPGQPGNGPQMKHGKKGPHHGDCPMAGKKNCPCKAQAADKK
;
A
#
# COMPACT_ATOMS: atom_id res chain seq x y z
N MET A 1 29.07 -26.60 40.83
CA MET A 1 28.92 -26.20 39.41
C MET A 1 27.43 -26.15 39.11
N ALA A 2 26.91 -24.97 38.81
CA ALA A 2 25.48 -24.71 38.68
C ALA A 2 24.90 -25.30 37.39
N THR A 3 23.75 -25.93 37.52
CA THR A 3 22.90 -26.46 36.45
C THR A 3 22.34 -25.31 35.61
N THR A 4 22.87 -25.12 34.41
CA THR A 4 22.30 -24.23 33.39
C THR A 4 21.08 -24.89 32.75
N THR A 5 19.88 -24.45 33.15
CA THR A 5 18.64 -24.73 32.43
C THR A 5 18.66 -24.00 31.08
N LEU A 6 18.70 -24.77 29.99
CA LEU A 6 18.52 -24.28 28.63
C LEU A 6 17.06 -23.82 28.47
N PHE A 7 16.83 -22.52 28.34
CA PHE A 7 15.52 -21.99 27.93
C PHE A 7 15.36 -22.23 26.42
N ALA A 8 14.53 -23.20 26.06
CA ALA A 8 14.12 -23.43 24.68
C ALA A 8 13.34 -22.19 24.18
N GLN A 9 13.95 -21.40 23.30
CA GLN A 9 13.21 -20.39 22.54
C GLN A 9 12.31 -21.12 21.54
N GLU A 10 11.02 -21.20 21.85
CA GLU A 10 10.00 -21.66 20.91
C GLU A 10 10.08 -20.80 19.64
N ALA A 11 10.51 -21.41 18.55
CA ALA A 11 10.56 -20.80 17.25
C ALA A 11 9.14 -20.44 16.82
N LYS A 12 8.84 -19.14 16.75
CA LYS A 12 7.58 -18.64 16.18
C LYS A 12 7.37 -19.28 14.80
N PRO A 13 6.14 -19.71 14.45
CA PRO A 13 5.87 -20.31 13.15
C PRO A 13 6.34 -19.36 12.06
N LYS A 14 7.25 -19.87 11.23
CA LYS A 14 7.83 -19.22 10.07
C LYS A 14 6.68 -18.86 9.14
N VAL A 15 6.25 -17.59 9.15
CA VAL A 15 5.24 -17.08 8.22
C VAL A 15 5.73 -17.39 6.81
N GLU A 16 5.04 -18.30 6.12
CA GLU A 16 5.36 -18.64 4.73
C GLU A 16 5.45 -17.35 3.91
N PRO A 17 6.43 -17.26 2.99
CA PRO A 17 6.53 -16.11 2.11
C PRO A 17 5.25 -16.03 1.29
N LYS A 18 4.39 -15.07 1.61
CA LYS A 18 3.16 -14.80 0.85
C LYS A 18 3.58 -14.56 -0.59
N THR A 19 3.24 -15.49 -1.47
CA THR A 19 3.43 -15.32 -2.90
C THR A 19 2.78 -14.02 -3.34
N PRO A 20 3.38 -13.29 -4.30
CA PRO A 20 2.74 -12.09 -4.81
C PRO A 20 1.33 -12.45 -5.28
N PRO A 21 0.29 -11.68 -4.88
CA PRO A 21 -1.08 -12.01 -5.21
C PRO A 21 -1.24 -12.09 -6.73
N THR A 22 -1.95 -13.11 -7.21
CA THR A 22 -2.16 -13.34 -8.64
C THR A 22 -3.02 -12.23 -9.24
N ALA A 23 -2.97 -12.05 -10.56
CA ALA A 23 -3.77 -11.04 -11.27
C ALA A 23 -5.27 -11.19 -10.98
N GLU A 24 -5.74 -12.44 -10.89
CA GLU A 24 -7.11 -12.80 -10.58
C GLU A 24 -7.47 -12.41 -9.13
N GLN A 25 -6.65 -12.77 -8.15
CA GLN A 25 -6.88 -12.38 -6.74
C GLN A 25 -6.91 -10.85 -6.56
N LEU A 26 -6.10 -10.12 -7.33
CA LEU A 26 -6.11 -8.66 -7.33
C LEU A 26 -7.40 -8.11 -7.96
N ALA A 27 -7.83 -8.68 -9.08
CA ALA A 27 -9.07 -8.30 -9.76
C ALA A 27 -10.29 -8.58 -8.88
N GLU A 28 -10.34 -9.75 -8.21
CA GLU A 28 -11.37 -10.11 -7.24
C GLU A 28 -11.44 -9.09 -6.10
N ARG A 29 -10.31 -8.86 -5.41
CA ARG A 29 -10.24 -7.91 -4.29
C ARG A 29 -10.66 -6.48 -4.71
N GLN A 30 -10.34 -6.07 -5.93
CA GLN A 30 -10.72 -4.76 -6.44
C GLN A 30 -12.21 -4.69 -6.74
N THR A 31 -12.74 -5.75 -7.32
CA THR A 31 -14.18 -5.90 -7.60
C THR A 31 -14.98 -5.93 -6.31
N GLU A 32 -14.60 -6.76 -5.34
CA GLU A 32 -15.27 -6.83 -4.02
C GLU A 32 -15.34 -5.46 -3.33
N ARG A 33 -14.23 -4.72 -3.32
CA ARG A 33 -14.21 -3.37 -2.75
C ARG A 33 -15.17 -2.42 -3.46
N MET A 34 -15.30 -2.52 -4.77
CA MET A 34 -16.24 -1.70 -5.54
C MET A 34 -17.69 -2.15 -5.31
N THR A 35 -17.94 -3.46 -5.31
CA THR A 35 -19.26 -4.03 -5.00
C THR A 35 -19.74 -3.58 -3.63
N GLN A 36 -18.89 -3.62 -2.60
CA GLN A 36 -19.23 -3.18 -1.25
C GLN A 36 -19.47 -1.66 -1.15
N ARG A 37 -18.68 -0.85 -1.87
CA ARG A 37 -18.81 0.62 -1.79
C ARG A 37 -19.96 1.18 -2.62
N LEU A 38 -20.27 0.54 -3.74
CA LEU A 38 -21.26 1.03 -4.72
C LEU A 38 -22.53 0.18 -4.72
N ASN A 39 -22.59 -0.89 -3.92
CA ASN A 39 -23.69 -1.87 -3.90
C ASN A 39 -24.00 -2.41 -5.31
N LEU A 40 -22.95 -2.86 -6.02
CA LEU A 40 -23.11 -3.39 -7.37
C LEU A 40 -23.94 -4.67 -7.37
N THR A 41 -24.77 -4.83 -8.40
CA THR A 41 -25.46 -6.10 -8.67
C THR A 41 -24.48 -7.15 -9.19
N ASP A 42 -24.82 -8.44 -9.09
CA ASP A 42 -23.95 -9.54 -9.55
C ASP A 42 -23.58 -9.44 -11.03
N ALA A 43 -24.51 -8.96 -11.86
CA ALA A 43 -24.25 -8.74 -13.28
C ALA A 43 -23.21 -7.63 -13.51
N GLN A 44 -23.32 -6.52 -12.77
CA GLN A 44 -22.35 -5.42 -12.84
C GLN A 44 -20.99 -5.83 -12.28
N ALA A 45 -20.97 -6.58 -11.17
CA ALA A 45 -19.73 -7.07 -10.57
C ALA A 45 -18.94 -7.97 -11.53
N LYS A 46 -19.62 -8.83 -12.30
CA LYS A 46 -18.95 -9.66 -13.34
C LYS A 46 -18.31 -8.82 -14.44
N GLN A 47 -18.98 -7.78 -14.91
CA GLN A 47 -18.43 -6.87 -15.92
C GLN A 47 -17.22 -6.10 -15.38
N VAL A 48 -17.33 -5.61 -14.16
CA VAL A 48 -16.24 -4.88 -13.48
C VAL A 48 -15.05 -5.79 -13.20
N TYR A 49 -15.29 -7.06 -12.86
CA TYR A 49 -14.23 -8.05 -12.68
C TYR A 49 -13.39 -8.25 -13.95
N GLN A 50 -14.04 -8.45 -15.10
CA GLN A 50 -13.34 -8.61 -16.38
C GLN A 50 -12.52 -7.37 -16.72
N LEU A 51 -13.08 -6.17 -16.53
CA LEU A 51 -12.37 -4.91 -16.74
C LEU A 51 -11.13 -4.80 -15.84
N ASN A 52 -11.25 -5.10 -14.55
CA ASN A 52 -10.13 -5.06 -13.62
C ASN A 52 -9.04 -6.07 -14.00
N LEU A 53 -9.43 -7.26 -14.44
CA LEU A 53 -8.51 -8.32 -14.83
C LEU A 53 -7.66 -7.90 -16.04
N ASP A 54 -8.30 -7.31 -17.06
CA ASP A 54 -7.60 -6.78 -18.23
C ASP A 54 -6.67 -5.61 -17.86
N GLN A 55 -7.15 -4.70 -17.02
CA GLN A 55 -6.34 -3.57 -16.54
C GLN A 55 -5.09 -4.07 -15.79
N ILE A 56 -5.23 -5.06 -14.92
CA ILE A 56 -4.10 -5.63 -14.16
C ILE A 56 -3.11 -6.32 -15.10
N LYS A 57 -3.58 -7.08 -16.08
CA LYS A 57 -2.70 -7.71 -17.09
C LYS A 57 -1.93 -6.66 -17.90
N GLN A 58 -2.60 -5.60 -18.35
CA GLN A 58 -1.95 -4.49 -19.06
C GLN A 58 -0.88 -3.82 -18.19
N MET A 59 -1.19 -3.56 -16.93
CA MET A 59 -0.25 -2.99 -15.96
C MET A 59 0.96 -3.90 -15.73
N GLN A 60 0.76 -5.22 -15.64
CA GLN A 60 1.85 -6.19 -15.52
C GLN A 60 2.75 -6.18 -16.76
N ALA A 61 2.16 -6.21 -17.96
CA ALA A 61 2.90 -6.14 -19.21
C ALA A 61 3.70 -4.83 -19.33
N MET A 62 3.10 -3.70 -18.94
CA MET A 62 3.79 -2.41 -18.93
C MET A 62 4.94 -2.38 -17.92
N ARG A 63 4.73 -2.92 -16.70
CA ARG A 63 5.78 -3.03 -15.68
C ARG A 63 6.96 -3.86 -16.17
N GLU A 64 6.70 -4.95 -16.88
CA GLU A 64 7.74 -5.80 -17.45
C GLU A 64 8.54 -5.06 -18.53
N LYS A 65 7.86 -4.36 -19.45
CA LYS A 65 8.51 -3.51 -20.45
C LYS A 65 9.40 -2.44 -19.80
N MET A 66 8.89 -1.77 -18.76
CA MET A 66 9.66 -0.76 -18.02
C MET A 66 10.85 -1.37 -17.26
N ARG A 67 10.72 -2.61 -16.75
CA ARG A 67 11.83 -3.35 -16.14
C ARG A 67 12.92 -3.61 -17.16
N GLN A 68 12.57 -4.12 -18.34
CA GLN A 68 13.52 -4.38 -19.42
C GLN A 68 14.20 -3.10 -19.90
N ALA A 69 13.44 -2.02 -20.09
CA ALA A 69 14.00 -0.72 -20.46
C ALA A 69 14.99 -0.19 -19.40
N ARG A 70 14.68 -0.35 -18.11
CA ARG A 70 15.60 0.01 -17.01
C ARG A 70 16.86 -0.84 -17.02
N MET A 71 16.75 -2.14 -17.27
CA MET A 71 17.93 -3.03 -17.37
C MET A 71 18.81 -2.63 -18.54
N ALA A 72 18.24 -2.41 -19.73
CA ALA A 72 18.99 -1.96 -20.89
C ALA A 72 19.65 -0.59 -20.67
N GLN A 73 18.99 0.33 -19.95
CA GLN A 73 19.60 1.59 -19.54
C GLN A 73 20.74 1.37 -18.55
N ALA A 74 20.57 0.47 -17.57
CA ALA A 74 21.62 0.13 -16.62
C ALA A 74 22.84 -0.50 -17.31
N ASP A 75 22.64 -1.37 -18.30
CA ASP A 75 23.74 -1.96 -19.07
C ASP A 75 24.52 -0.90 -19.86
N LYS A 76 23.81 0.03 -20.49
CA LYS A 76 24.43 1.19 -21.15
C LYS A 76 25.21 2.05 -20.15
N MET A 77 24.62 2.35 -18.99
CA MET A 77 25.29 3.15 -17.96
C MET A 77 26.51 2.44 -17.37
N LYS A 78 26.47 1.12 -17.22
CA LYS A 78 27.60 0.33 -16.73
C LYS A 78 28.80 0.39 -17.68
N SER A 79 28.58 0.59 -18.98
CA SER A 79 29.67 0.77 -19.96
C SER A 79 30.31 2.16 -19.94
N ILE A 80 29.62 3.17 -19.41
CA ILE A 80 30.07 4.58 -19.39
C ILE A 80 30.69 4.95 -18.04
N LEU A 81 30.10 4.47 -16.94
CA LEU A 81 30.48 4.83 -15.58
C LEU A 81 31.55 3.89 -15.02
N SER A 82 32.40 4.42 -14.15
CA SER A 82 33.24 3.55 -13.31
C SER A 82 32.38 2.75 -12.33
N THR A 83 32.91 1.65 -11.78
CA THR A 83 32.17 0.79 -10.85
C THR A 83 31.60 1.55 -9.65
N GLU A 84 32.37 2.48 -9.06
CA GLU A 84 31.92 3.31 -7.94
C GLU A 84 30.81 4.28 -8.35
N GLN A 85 30.95 4.93 -9.51
CA GLN A 85 29.95 5.85 -10.05
C GLN A 85 28.65 5.13 -10.41
N PHE A 86 28.75 3.91 -10.95
CA PHE A 86 27.58 3.07 -11.26
C PHE A 86 26.85 2.63 -10.00
N MET A 87 27.56 2.28 -8.93
CA MET A 87 26.92 1.92 -7.64
C MET A 87 26.18 3.10 -7.02
N GLN A 88 26.78 4.29 -7.04
CA GLN A 88 26.12 5.53 -6.59
C GLN A 88 24.89 5.85 -7.44
N TRP A 89 25.01 5.76 -8.77
CA TRP A 89 23.88 5.94 -9.68
C TRP A 89 22.78 4.90 -9.48
N ALA A 90 23.10 3.62 -9.34
CA ALA A 90 22.14 2.55 -9.12
C ALA A 90 21.37 2.74 -7.80
N GLN A 91 22.03 3.26 -6.76
CA GLN A 91 21.38 3.61 -5.50
C GLN A 91 20.37 4.76 -5.67
N MET A 92 20.66 5.73 -6.54
CA MET A 92 19.72 6.82 -6.89
C MET A 92 18.53 6.33 -7.74
N GLN A 93 18.71 5.29 -8.57
CA GLN A 93 17.65 4.72 -9.41
C GLN A 93 16.66 3.83 -8.64
N GLY A 94 16.93 3.55 -7.36
CA GLY A 94 16.04 2.82 -6.46
C GLY A 94 14.67 3.51 -6.29
N PRO A 95 13.68 2.84 -5.69
CA PRO A 95 12.35 3.43 -5.48
C PRO A 95 12.49 4.76 -4.74
N CYS A 96 12.07 5.86 -5.36
CA CYS A 96 12.16 7.20 -4.77
C CYS A 96 11.49 7.19 -3.39
N PRO A 97 12.22 7.49 -2.30
CA PRO A 97 11.61 7.72 -1.01
C PRO A 97 10.73 8.96 -1.12
N GLY A 98 9.41 8.76 -1.28
CA GLY A 98 8.45 9.85 -1.45
C GLY A 98 7.38 9.66 -2.53
N GLN A 99 7.40 8.57 -3.31
CA GLN A 99 6.26 8.30 -4.20
C GLN A 99 4.98 8.02 -3.38
N PRO A 100 3.87 8.75 -3.61
CA PRO A 100 2.68 8.68 -2.79
C PRO A 100 1.97 7.34 -2.98
N GLY A 101 2.29 6.38 -2.12
CA GLY A 101 1.67 5.05 -2.13
C GLY A 101 2.42 3.98 -1.33
N ASN A 102 3.71 4.16 -1.05
CA ASN A 102 4.54 3.19 -0.31
C ASN A 102 5.36 3.82 0.83
N GLY A 103 4.86 4.90 1.44
CA GLY A 103 5.35 5.34 2.77
C GLY A 103 4.78 4.43 3.87
N PRO A 104 5.43 4.31 5.04
CA PRO A 104 4.82 3.64 6.19
C PRO A 104 3.44 4.24 6.39
N GLN A 105 2.43 3.37 6.33
CA GLN A 105 1.03 3.62 6.61
C GLN A 105 0.90 4.86 7.49
N MET A 106 0.44 5.98 6.92
CA MET A 106 -0.01 7.13 7.69
C MET A 106 -0.98 6.54 8.70
N LYS A 107 -0.53 6.35 9.94
CA LYS A 107 -1.42 5.94 11.01
C LYS A 107 -2.47 7.05 11.01
N HIS A 108 -3.73 6.70 10.76
CA HIS A 108 -4.84 7.58 11.09
C HIS A 108 -4.75 7.84 12.60
N GLY A 109 -3.92 8.80 12.96
CA GLY A 109 -3.77 9.33 14.30
C GLY A 109 -5.07 10.08 14.58
N LYS A 110 -5.96 9.39 15.29
CA LYS A 110 -7.22 9.88 15.83
C LYS A 110 -8.22 10.38 14.78
N LYS A 111 -9.32 9.64 14.65
CA LYS A 111 -10.63 10.23 14.33
C LYS A 111 -10.95 11.27 15.42
N GLY A 112 -10.48 12.50 15.28
CA GLY A 112 -11.11 13.66 15.88
C GLY A 112 -12.29 14.06 14.99
N PRO A 113 -13.47 14.40 15.54
CA PRO A 113 -14.61 14.76 14.71
C PRO A 113 -14.27 16.00 13.86
N HIS A 114 -14.30 15.81 12.55
CA HIS A 114 -14.25 16.91 11.58
C HIS A 114 -15.47 17.80 11.79
N HIS A 115 -15.34 18.90 12.53
CA HIS A 115 -16.18 20.07 12.34
C HIS A 115 -15.51 20.94 11.28
N GLY A 116 -15.70 20.53 10.02
CA GLY A 116 -15.01 21.07 8.86
C GLY A 116 -15.26 22.55 8.56
N ASP A 117 -16.33 23.16 9.08
CA ASP A 117 -16.64 24.56 8.78
C ASP A 117 -17.30 25.29 9.96
N CYS A 118 -16.76 25.12 11.18
CA CYS A 118 -17.20 25.92 12.33
C CYS A 118 -16.11 26.90 12.76
N PRO A 119 -16.28 28.23 12.56
CA PRO A 119 -15.25 29.24 12.83
C PRO A 119 -14.88 29.39 14.33
N MET A 120 -15.54 28.65 15.22
CA MET A 120 -15.35 28.69 16.68
C MET A 120 -14.82 27.35 17.25
N ALA A 121 -14.37 26.42 16.40
CA ALA A 121 -13.82 25.14 16.82
C ALA A 121 -12.62 25.34 17.76
N GLY A 122 -12.69 24.77 18.97
CA GLY A 122 -11.62 24.85 19.97
C GLY A 122 -11.77 25.96 21.04
N LYS A 123 -12.79 26.83 20.96
CA LYS A 123 -13.09 27.78 22.03
C LYS A 123 -13.95 27.12 23.11
N LYS A 124 -13.68 27.47 24.38
CA LYS A 124 -14.34 26.93 25.59
C LYS A 124 -15.88 27.06 25.62
N ASN A 125 -16.45 27.95 24.81
CA ASN A 125 -17.90 28.17 24.67
C ASN A 125 -18.44 27.83 23.25
N CYS A 126 -17.92 26.80 22.56
CA CYS A 126 -18.55 26.38 21.30
C CYS A 126 -19.93 25.73 21.56
N PRO A 127 -21.01 26.23 20.94
CA PRO A 127 -22.36 25.67 21.09
C PRO A 127 -22.48 24.24 20.53
N CYS A 128 -21.50 23.81 19.73
CA CYS A 128 -21.41 22.47 19.16
C CYS A 128 -21.23 21.35 20.21
N LYS A 129 -20.77 21.65 21.43
CA LYS A 129 -20.68 20.65 22.52
C LYS A 129 -22.03 20.33 23.18
N ALA A 130 -23.05 21.17 23.01
CA ALA A 130 -24.33 21.00 23.70
C ALA A 130 -25.25 19.93 23.08
N GLN A 131 -24.96 19.45 21.86
CA GLN A 131 -25.85 18.52 21.14
C GLN A 131 -25.49 17.03 21.34
N ALA A 132 -24.52 16.71 22.21
CA ALA A 132 -24.11 15.33 22.47
C ALA A 132 -24.66 14.74 23.78
N ALA A 133 -25.53 15.45 24.49
CA ALA A 133 -26.05 15.04 25.80
C ALA A 133 -27.55 14.69 25.82
N ASP A 134 -28.18 14.50 24.67
CA ASP A 134 -29.59 14.10 24.60
C ASP A 134 -29.78 13.01 23.53
N LYS A 135 -29.29 11.81 23.86
CA LYS A 135 -29.75 10.55 23.26
C LYS A 135 -29.39 9.37 24.17
N LYS A 136 -30.26 9.22 25.18
CA LYS A 136 -30.56 8.02 25.98
C LYS A 136 -29.52 7.52 26.98
#